data_AF-A0A840QU40-F1
#
_entry.id   AF-A0A840QU40-F1
#
_cell.length_a   1.000
_cell.length_b   1.000
_cell.length_c   1.000
_cell.angle_alpha   90.00
_cell.angle_beta   90.00
_cell.angle_gamma   90.00
#
_symmetry.space_group_name_H-M   'P 1'
#
loop_
_entity.id
_entity.type
_entity.pdbx_description
1 polymer ?
#
loop_
_entity_poly.entity_id
_entity_poly.type
_entity_poly.pdbx_seq_one_letter_code
_entity_poly.pdbx_strand_id
1 'polypeptide(L)'
;MAYIASILIIALCLYFILVPFFLTNKKLDTVSIEDDTDQLTIEEVYATLNELEMEYNMKKLTDHEYKTLKKKYQRLAAKMMKEEGPFSQGPSANDEIEQEIEELKKIREGK
;
A
#
# COMPACT_ATOMS: atom_id res chain seq x y z
N MET A 1 29.46 44.60 -10.89
CA MET A 1 28.08 44.25 -10.48
C MET A 1 27.56 43.01 -11.18
N ALA A 2 27.50 42.97 -12.53
CA ALA A 2 26.98 41.80 -13.27
C ALA A 2 27.75 40.48 -13.02
N TYR A 3 29.08 40.52 -12.95
CA TYR A 3 29.90 39.33 -12.71
C TYR A 3 29.66 38.69 -11.33
N ILE A 4 29.37 39.50 -10.32
CA ILE A 4 29.12 39.03 -8.95
C ILE A 4 27.80 38.26 -8.90
N ALA A 5 26.76 38.77 -9.58
CA ALA A 5 25.48 38.07 -9.72
C ALA A 5 25.63 36.74 -10.47
N SER A 6 26.44 36.70 -11.54
CA SER A 6 26.68 35.46 -12.28
C SER A 6 27.38 34.39 -11.44
N ILE A 7 28.37 34.78 -10.63
CA ILE A 7 29.09 33.87 -9.74
C ILE A 7 28.16 33.32 -8.65
N LEU A 8 27.28 34.15 -8.09
CA LEU A 8 26.28 33.72 -7.11
C LEU A 8 25.31 32.69 -7.67
N ILE A 9 24.80 32.91 -8.90
CA ILE A 9 23.88 31.97 -9.55
C ILE A 9 24.57 30.64 -9.83
N ILE A 10 25.81 30.68 -10.35
CA ILE A 10 26.59 29.47 -10.62
C ILE A 10 26.85 28.70 -9.31
N ALA A 11 27.21 29.39 -8.23
CA ALA A 11 27.41 28.77 -6.92
C ALA A 11 26.13 28.12 -6.38
N LEU A 12 24.97 28.76 -6.58
CA LEU A 12 23.67 28.24 -6.14
C LEU A 12 23.24 27.00 -6.95
N CYS A 13 23.44 27.01 -8.27
CA CYS A 13 23.22 25.83 -9.10
C CYS A 13 24.12 24.66 -8.70
N LEU A 14 25.41 24.91 -8.46
CA LEU A 14 26.34 23.88 -8.01
C LEU A 14 25.96 23.36 -6.61
N TYR A 15 25.50 24.23 -5.72
CA TYR A 15 25.01 23.83 -4.40
C TYR A 15 23.85 22.84 -4.52
N PHE A 16 22.81 23.13 -5.31
CA PHE A 16 21.68 22.22 -5.50
C PHE A 16 22.08 20.86 -6.10
N ILE A 17 23.10 20.82 -6.95
CA ILE A 17 23.58 19.58 -7.57
C ILE A 17 24.43 18.75 -6.59
N LEU A 18 25.32 19.41 -5.83
CA LEU A 18 26.26 18.73 -4.95
C LEU A 18 25.61 18.29 -3.63
N VAL A 19 24.67 19.06 -3.08
CA VAL A 19 23.95 18.75 -1.83
C VAL A 19 23.37 17.34 -1.81
N PRO A 20 22.55 16.86 -2.77
CA PRO A 20 21.97 15.52 -2.70
C PRO A 20 23.03 14.41 -2.72
N PHE A 21 24.17 14.62 -3.38
CA PHE A 21 25.28 13.66 -3.40
C PHE A 21 25.97 13.53 -2.03
N PHE A 22 26.08 14.61 -1.25
CA PHE A 22 26.69 14.57 0.08
C PHE A 22 25.69 14.25 1.20
N LEU A 23 24.41 14.58 1.04
CA LEU A 23 23.36 14.26 2.01
C LEU A 23 22.90 12.81 1.98
N THR A 24 23.28 12.03 0.97
CA THR A 24 22.98 10.58 0.88
C THR A 24 23.58 9.77 2.06
N ASN A 25 24.61 10.28 2.73
CA ASN A 25 25.23 9.61 3.89
C ASN A 25 24.68 10.06 5.25
N LYS A 26 23.82 11.08 5.29
CA LYS A 26 23.06 11.36 6.50
C LYS A 26 21.91 10.37 6.48
N LYS A 27 22.05 9.26 7.23
CA LYS A 27 20.88 8.49 7.66
C LYS A 27 19.86 9.53 8.09
N LEU A 28 18.76 9.61 7.35
CA LEU A 28 17.63 10.43 7.73
C LEU A 28 17.32 9.96 9.14
N ASP A 29 17.62 10.78 10.14
CA ASP A 29 17.00 10.61 11.45
C ASP A 29 15.52 10.65 11.13
N THR A 30 14.89 9.48 11.20
CA THR A 30 13.48 9.27 10.94
C THR A 30 12.75 10.23 11.87
N VAL A 31 12.42 11.41 11.36
CA VAL A 31 11.36 12.22 11.92
C VAL A 31 10.17 11.30 11.82
N SER A 32 9.73 10.82 12.99
CA SER A 32 8.45 10.15 13.13
C SER A 32 7.39 11.18 12.76
N ILE A 33 7.17 11.33 11.47
CA ILE A 33 5.87 11.72 10.96
C ILE A 33 4.98 10.60 11.50
N GLU A 34 4.03 10.95 12.38
CA GLU A 34 2.85 10.11 12.58
C GLU A 34 2.22 9.98 11.20
N ASP A 35 2.66 8.95 10.50
CA ASP A 35 2.12 8.54 9.23
C ASP A 35 0.86 7.76 9.61
N ASP A 36 -0.27 8.47 9.66
CA ASP A 36 -1.60 7.87 9.56
C ASP A 36 -1.85 7.26 8.15
N THR A 37 -0.79 7.17 7.34
CA THR A 37 -0.73 6.54 6.04
C THR A 37 0.18 5.30 6.09
N ASP A 38 -0.29 4.23 5.46
CA ASP A 38 0.54 3.14 4.91
C ASP A 38 1.04 2.02 5.83
N GLN A 39 0.31 1.66 6.89
CA GLN A 39 0.37 0.27 7.36
C GLN A 39 -0.45 -0.59 6.40
N LEU A 40 0.21 -1.16 5.38
CA LEU A 40 -0.40 -2.07 4.41
C LEU A 40 -1.18 -3.16 5.18
N THR A 41 -2.52 -3.08 5.17
CA THR A 41 -3.33 -3.98 5.99
C THR A 41 -3.46 -5.33 5.31
N ILE A 42 -3.75 -6.36 6.10
CA ILE A 42 -4.00 -7.67 5.55
C ILE A 42 -5.20 -7.68 4.58
N GLU A 43 -6.23 -6.85 4.81
CA GLU A 43 -7.37 -6.72 3.88
C GLU A 43 -6.94 -6.19 2.52
N GLU A 44 -6.03 -5.21 2.48
CA GLU A 44 -5.52 -4.65 1.22
C GLU A 44 -4.75 -5.70 0.41
N VAL A 45 -3.98 -6.56 1.08
CA VAL A 45 -3.29 -7.68 0.43
C VAL A 45 -4.28 -8.69 -0.14
N TYR A 46 -5.37 -8.99 0.58
CA TYR A 46 -6.44 -9.86 0.07
C TYR A 46 -7.20 -9.23 -1.10
N ALA A 47 -7.51 -7.93 -1.03
CA ALA A 47 -8.14 -7.20 -2.12
C ALA A 47 -7.27 -7.23 -3.39
N THR A 48 -5.96 -6.99 -3.23
CA THR A 48 -4.98 -7.07 -4.32
C THR A 48 -4.91 -8.48 -4.92
N LEU A 49 -4.97 -9.52 -4.08
CA LEU A 49 -4.98 -10.91 -4.56
C LEU A 49 -6.25 -11.21 -5.37
N ASN A 50 -7.39 -10.71 -4.93
CA ASN A 50 -8.67 -10.88 -5.62
C ASN A 50 -8.69 -10.15 -6.98
N GLU A 51 -8.18 -8.93 -7.03
CA GLU A 51 -8.03 -8.18 -8.28
C GLU A 51 -7.10 -8.91 -9.26
N LEU A 52 -5.96 -9.42 -8.77
CA LEU A 52 -5.04 -10.24 -9.57
C LEU A 52 -5.72 -11.48 -10.18
N GLU A 53 -6.58 -12.16 -9.40
CA GLU A 53 -7.35 -13.30 -9.90
C GLU A 53 -8.36 -12.89 -10.97
N MET A 54 -9.03 -11.75 -10.79
CA MET A 54 -9.92 -11.18 -11.79
C MET A 54 -9.17 -10.85 -13.08
N GLU A 55 -8.01 -10.20 -13.00
CA GLU A 55 -7.20 -9.85 -14.18
C GLU A 55 -6.69 -11.08 -14.94
N TYR A 56 -6.29 -12.13 -14.22
CA TYR A 56 -5.93 -13.40 -14.82
C TYR A 56 -7.12 -14.05 -15.54
N ASN A 57 -8.30 -14.05 -14.91
CA ASN A 57 -9.54 -14.56 -15.52
C ASN A 57 -9.93 -13.76 -16.78
N MET A 58 -9.62 -12.47 -16.81
CA MET A 58 -9.77 -11.61 -17.98
C MET A 58 -8.70 -11.81 -19.06
N LYS A 59 -7.76 -12.74 -18.88
CA LYS A 59 -6.62 -13.01 -19.78
C LYS A 59 -5.70 -11.79 -19.99
N LYS A 60 -5.66 -10.86 -19.02
CA LYS A 60 -4.72 -9.72 -19.03
C LYS A 60 -3.30 -10.13 -18.61
N LEU A 61 -3.18 -11.25 -17.90
CA LEU A 61 -1.93 -11.80 -17.37
C LEU A 61 -1.67 -13.18 -17.97
N THR A 62 -0.40 -13.50 -18.20
CA THR A 62 0.00 -14.88 -18.53
C THR A 62 -0.01 -15.76 -17.28
N ASP A 63 -0.18 -17.08 -17.47
CA ASP A 63 -0.19 -18.05 -16.37
C ASP A 63 1.11 -18.00 -15.52
N HIS A 64 2.25 -17.72 -16.16
CA HIS A 64 3.53 -17.58 -15.47
C HIS A 64 3.58 -16.32 -14.58
N GLU A 65 3.12 -15.18 -15.09
CA GLU A 65 3.07 -13.92 -14.34
C GLU A 65 2.11 -14.01 -13.18
N TYR A 66 0.91 -14.55 -13.43
CA TYR A 66 -0.10 -14.78 -12.40
C TYR A 66 0.43 -15.67 -11.27
N LYS A 67 1.02 -16.82 -11.58
CA LYS A 67 1.59 -17.74 -10.57
C LYS A 67 2.69 -17.08 -9.74
N THR A 68 3.51 -16.25 -10.39
CA THR A 68 4.61 -15.55 -9.72
C THR A 68 4.09 -14.49 -8.75
N LEU A 69 3.16 -13.64 -9.21
CA LEU A 69 2.56 -12.59 -8.37
C LEU A 69 1.72 -13.20 -7.24
N LYS A 70 0.86 -14.17 -7.55
CA LYS A 70 0.02 -14.87 -6.56
C LYS A 70 0.86 -15.43 -5.41
N LYS A 71 1.96 -16.11 -5.73
CA LYS A 71 2.87 -16.66 -4.72
C LYS A 71 3.53 -15.59 -3.86
N LYS A 72 3.84 -14.42 -4.44
CA LYS A 72 4.43 -13.28 -3.71
C LYS A 72 3.43 -12.67 -2.72
N TYR A 73 2.20 -12.39 -3.17
CA TYR A 73 1.16 -11.82 -2.32
C TYR A 73 0.67 -12.78 -1.23
N GLN A 74 0.54 -14.08 -1.53
CA GLN A 74 0.21 -15.09 -0.52
C GLN A 74 1.27 -15.21 0.58
N ARG A 75 2.55 -15.09 0.23
CA ARG A 75 3.64 -15.05 1.22
C ARG A 75 3.61 -13.78 2.07
N LEU A 76 3.24 -12.66 1.47
CA LEU A 76 3.07 -11.39 2.16
C LEU A 76 1.93 -11.47 3.18
N ALA A 77 0.76 -11.97 2.75
CA ALA A 77 -0.38 -12.21 3.64
C ALA A 77 -0.02 -13.15 4.79
N ALA A 78 0.63 -14.28 4.50
CA ALA A 78 1.06 -15.23 5.53
C ALA A 78 2.07 -14.63 6.52
N LYS A 79 2.91 -13.71 6.07
CA LYS A 79 3.84 -12.98 6.94
C LYS A 79 3.11 -11.99 7.83
N MET A 80 2.16 -11.23 7.28
CA MET A 80 1.32 -10.28 8.03
C MET A 80 0.45 -10.98 9.07
N MET A 81 -0.20 -12.10 8.72
CA MET A 81 -0.96 -12.92 9.69
C MET A 81 -0.09 -13.41 10.86
N LYS A 82 1.18 -13.69 10.61
CA LYS A 82 2.11 -14.14 11.65
C LYS A 82 2.55 -12.99 12.56
N GLU A 83 2.64 -11.78 12.01
CA GLU A 83 3.03 -10.56 12.71
C GLU A 83 1.87 -9.97 13.52
N GLU A 84 0.63 -10.11 13.06
CA GLU A 84 -0.59 -9.61 13.74
C GLU A 84 -1.08 -10.50 14.91
N GLY A 85 -0.56 -11.73 15.05
CA GLY A 85 -0.92 -12.64 16.15
C GLY A 85 -2.39 -13.13 16.10
N PRO A 86 -2.79 -14.11 16.93
CA PRO A 86 -4.10 -14.76 16.81
C PRO A 86 -5.30 -13.98 17.36
N PHE A 87 -5.26 -12.65 17.50
CA PHE A 87 -6.40 -11.90 18.08
C PHE A 87 -6.52 -10.45 17.58
N SER A 88 -7.32 -10.28 16.54
CA SER A 88 -8.12 -9.07 16.31
C SER A 88 -9.44 -9.44 15.62
N GLN A 89 -10.20 -10.37 16.23
CA GLN A 89 -11.64 -10.44 15.97
C GLN A 89 -12.31 -9.23 16.64
N GLY A 90 -12.16 -8.06 16.03
CA GLY A 90 -13.17 -7.00 16.12
C GLY A 90 -14.44 -7.44 15.37
N PRO A 91 -15.56 -6.71 15.50
CA PRO A 91 -16.76 -7.02 14.74
C PRO A 91 -16.39 -7.12 13.27
N SER A 92 -16.59 -8.30 12.69
CA SER A 92 -16.15 -8.56 11.33
C SER A 92 -17.05 -7.74 10.41
N ALA A 93 -16.51 -7.16 9.35
CA ALA A 93 -17.32 -6.58 8.28
C ALA A 93 -18.39 -7.58 7.75
N ASN A 94 -18.17 -8.89 7.95
CA ASN A 94 -19.18 -9.91 7.69
C ASN A 94 -20.43 -9.80 8.58
N ASP A 95 -20.32 -9.35 9.83
CA ASP A 95 -21.45 -9.25 10.76
C ASP A 95 -22.41 -8.13 10.30
N GLU A 96 -21.88 -7.03 9.79
CA GLU A 96 -22.66 -5.92 9.21
C GLU A 96 -23.31 -6.32 7.88
N ILE A 97 -22.58 -7.04 7.04
CA ILE A 97 -23.10 -7.59 5.77
C ILE A 97 -24.19 -8.63 6.01
N GLU A 98 -24.04 -9.52 7.00
CA GLU A 98 -25.05 -10.52 7.36
C GLU A 98 -26.34 -9.86 7.87
N GLN A 99 -26.22 -8.79 8.66
CA GLN A 99 -27.37 -8.04 9.15
C GLN A 99 -28.14 -7.36 8.01
N GLU A 100 -27.45 -6.74 7.04
CA GLU A 100 -28.08 -6.13 5.86
C GLU A 100 -28.80 -7.18 4.99
N ILE A 101 -28.20 -8.36 4.80
CA ILE A 101 -28.80 -9.47 4.04
C ILE A 101 -30.10 -9.96 4.72
N GLU A 102 -30.12 -10.05 6.05
CA GLU A 102 -31.31 -10.49 6.78
C GLU A 102 -32.46 -9.47 6.69
N GLU A 103 -32.16 -8.17 6.74
CA GLU A 103 -33.15 -7.11 6.55
C GLU A 103 -33.78 -7.15 5.14
N LEU A 104 -32.96 -7.32 4.11
CA LEU A 104 -33.44 -7.43 2.73
C LEU A 104 -34.32 -8.68 2.53
N LYS A 105 -34.00 -9.78 3.21
CA LYS A 105 -34.79 -11.02 3.16
C LYS A 105 -36.16 -10.84 3.82
N LYS A 106 -36.22 -10.16 4.98
CA LYS A 106 -37.50 -9.86 5.67
C LYS A 106 -38.41 -8.95 4.84
N ILE A 107 -37.84 -7.97 4.13
CA ILE A 107 -38.60 -7.10 3.20
C ILE A 107 -39.18 -7.92 2.03
N ARG A 108 -38.46 -8.96 1.59
CA ARG A 108 -38.88 -9.81 0.47
C ARG A 108 -39.90 -10.88 0.85
N GLU A 109 -39.84 -11.38 2.08
CA GLU A 109 -40.76 -12.40 2.63
C GLU A 109 -42.01 -11.79 3.29
N GLY A 110 -41.99 -10.50 3.63
CA GLY A 110 -43.13 -9.74 4.16
C GLY A 110 -44.08 -9.16 3.11
N LYS A 111 -44.06 -9.67 1.88
CA LYS A 111 -44.90 -9.25 0.75
C LYS A 111 -45.52 -10.47 0.08
#